data_AF-A0A3M8FXB3-F1
#
_entry.id   AF-A0A3M8FXB3-F1
#
_cell.length_a   1.000
_cell.length_b   1.000
_cell.length_c   1.000
_cell.angle_alpha   90.00
_cell.angle_beta   90.00
_cell.angle_gamma   90.00
#
_symmetry.space_group_name_H-M   'P 1'
#
loop_
_entity.id
_entity.type
_entity.pdbx_description
1 polymer ?
#
loop_
_entity_poly.entity_id
_entity_poly.type
_entity_poly.pdbx_seq_one_letter_code
_entity_poly.pdbx_strand_id
1 'polypeptide(L)'
;MKHARGHILVALTFLGAAGIGGTLVAMRAVDAPSPILVTDDEAKLVIAAASIEPDSLAVCGVSSAQAAAVASAALEHVQTSDSTLPAAYNALVSLRGQVSQAERAVRSGSGSADDLTQLQTQLAAQEASVGTRLQQLRDAAFAGLSSDQKTRLNALRLSSPLGLGYPYRVMDSTESDKVTLRGALANVRTCDYAGTSPDGACQSTIASADARADVSLADAGLQNIGAIRTAFASGMTD
;
A
#
# COMPACT_ATOMS: atom_id res chain seq x y z
N MET A 1 21.92 44.65 -8.53
CA MET A 1 22.40 43.25 -8.52
C MET A 1 21.18 42.37 -8.77
N LYS A 2 21.12 41.78 -9.96
CA LYS A 2 19.96 41.07 -10.52
C LYS A 2 20.26 39.57 -10.41
N HIS A 3 19.45 38.80 -9.69
CA HIS A 3 19.45 37.35 -9.79
C HIS A 3 18.17 36.88 -10.47
N ALA A 4 18.35 36.32 -11.65
CA ALA A 4 17.33 35.80 -12.54
C ALA A 4 16.78 34.48 -12.00
N ARG A 5 15.45 34.37 -11.96
CA ARG A 5 14.70 33.12 -11.76
C ARG A 5 14.52 32.46 -13.12
N GLY A 6 15.15 31.31 -13.33
CA GLY A 6 14.94 30.46 -14.50
C GLY A 6 13.67 29.62 -14.33
N HIS A 7 12.59 30.02 -15.01
CA HIS A 7 11.45 29.15 -15.26
C HIS A 7 11.70 28.43 -16.59
N ILE A 8 11.94 27.11 -16.53
CA ILE A 8 11.96 26.26 -17.71
C ILE A 8 10.51 25.84 -17.97
N LEU A 9 9.88 26.52 -18.93
CA LEU A 9 8.60 26.15 -19.51
C LEU A 9 8.88 25.15 -20.64
N VAL A 10 8.62 23.86 -20.42
CA VAL A 10 8.68 22.87 -21.51
C VAL A 10 7.37 22.95 -22.27
N ALA A 11 7.38 23.71 -23.36
CA ALA A 11 6.33 23.73 -24.37
C ALA A 11 6.50 22.51 -25.28
N LEU A 12 5.61 21.52 -25.16
CA LEU A 12 5.53 20.41 -26.11
C LEU A 12 4.55 20.79 -27.23
N THR A 13 5.05 21.51 -28.23
CA THR A 13 4.37 21.75 -29.51
C THR A 13 4.55 20.54 -30.43
N PHE A 14 3.50 19.75 -30.61
CA PHE A 14 3.35 18.90 -31.79
C PHE A 14 2.36 19.59 -32.75
N LEU A 15 2.92 20.37 -33.68
CA LEU A 15 2.22 20.93 -34.82
C LEU A 15 2.52 20.04 -36.04
N GLY A 16 1.68 19.05 -36.28
CA GLY A 16 1.67 18.24 -37.49
C GLY A 16 0.31 18.37 -38.16
N ALA A 17 0.18 19.32 -39.08
CA ALA A 17 -0.99 19.50 -39.91
C ALA A 17 -0.81 18.77 -41.25
N ALA A 18 -1.69 17.83 -41.57
CA ALA A 18 -2.03 17.43 -42.94
C ALA A 18 -3.46 16.89 -42.96
N GLY A 19 -4.27 17.42 -43.87
CA GLY A 19 -5.71 17.53 -43.74
C GLY A 19 -6.52 16.24 -43.85
N ILE A 20 -7.61 16.23 -43.10
CA ILE A 20 -8.80 15.41 -43.36
C ILE A 20 -10.00 16.32 -43.10
N GLY A 21 -10.86 16.49 -44.11
CA GLY A 21 -12.12 17.20 -43.99
C GLY A 21 -13.00 16.53 -42.94
N GLY A 22 -13.11 17.16 -41.77
CA GLY A 22 -13.93 16.68 -40.68
C GLY A 22 -15.38 17.07 -40.87
N THR A 23 -16.21 16.09 -41.24
CA THR A 23 -17.63 16.12 -40.93
C THR A 23 -17.77 16.36 -39.42
N LEU A 24 -18.38 17.48 -39.05
CA LEU A 24 -18.84 17.75 -37.69
C LEU A 24 -19.97 16.75 -37.37
N VAL A 25 -19.58 15.53 -37.01
CA VAL A 25 -20.49 14.59 -36.34
C VAL A 25 -20.66 15.16 -34.94
N ALA A 26 -21.82 15.77 -34.70
CA ALA A 26 -22.27 16.07 -33.35
C ALA A 26 -22.33 14.74 -32.59
N MET A 27 -21.25 14.41 -31.89
CA MET A 27 -21.25 13.33 -30.91
C MET A 27 -22.32 13.71 -29.90
N ARG A 28 -23.46 13.00 -29.96
CA ARG A 28 -24.44 13.01 -28.87
C ARG A 28 -23.66 12.78 -27.58
N ALA A 29 -23.84 13.66 -26.61
CA ALA A 29 -23.38 13.44 -25.25
C ALA A 29 -23.89 12.05 -24.84
N VAL A 30 -22.98 11.07 -24.81
CA VAL A 30 -23.24 9.77 -24.21
C VAL A 30 -23.48 10.11 -22.75
N ASP A 31 -24.69 9.85 -22.26
CA ASP A 31 -25.02 10.02 -20.85
C ASP A 31 -23.88 9.43 -20.03
N ALA A 32 -23.27 10.26 -19.18
CA ALA A 32 -22.18 9.82 -18.34
C ALA A 32 -22.71 8.61 -17.54
N PRO A 33 -22.04 7.44 -17.61
CA PRO A 33 -22.49 6.28 -16.86
C PRO A 33 -22.66 6.69 -15.40
N SER A 34 -23.81 6.35 -14.82
CA SER A 34 -24.08 6.66 -13.42
C SER A 34 -22.92 6.14 -12.58
N PRO A 35 -22.44 6.91 -11.59
CA PRO A 35 -21.33 6.48 -10.75
C PRO A 35 -21.70 5.14 -10.13
N ILE A 36 -20.89 4.11 -10.40
CA ILE A 36 -21.01 2.83 -9.71
C ILE A 36 -20.66 3.13 -8.25
N LEU A 37 -21.65 3.03 -7.38
CA LEU A 37 -21.44 3.13 -5.94
C LEU A 37 -20.61 1.92 -5.53
N VAL A 38 -19.44 2.17 -4.92
CA VAL A 38 -18.60 1.15 -4.32
C VAL A 38 -19.40 0.48 -3.22
N THR A 39 -19.50 -0.84 -3.25
CA THR A 39 -20.19 -1.59 -2.18
C THR A 39 -19.38 -1.53 -0.88
N ASP A 40 -20.04 -1.67 0.28
CA ASP A 40 -19.36 -1.63 1.59
C ASP A 40 -18.21 -2.67 1.69
N ASP A 41 -18.38 -3.82 1.06
CA ASP A 41 -17.36 -4.87 1.06
C ASP A 41 -16.17 -4.52 0.16
N GLU A 42 -16.41 -3.85 -0.98
CA GLU A 42 -15.32 -3.32 -1.81
C GLU A 42 -14.54 -2.22 -1.10
N ALA A 43 -15.23 -1.34 -0.35
CA ALA A 43 -14.58 -0.30 0.45
C ALA A 43 -13.66 -0.90 1.52
N LYS A 44 -14.13 -1.93 2.24
CA LYS A 44 -13.30 -2.66 3.22
C LYS A 44 -12.06 -3.29 2.56
N LEU A 45 -12.22 -3.90 1.38
CA LEU A 45 -11.09 -4.49 0.63
C LEU A 45 -10.07 -3.43 0.22
N VAL A 46 -10.52 -2.28 -0.27
CA VAL A 46 -9.65 -1.15 -0.64
C VAL A 46 -8.87 -0.62 0.57
N ILE A 47 -9.54 -0.43 1.70
CA ILE A 47 -8.94 0.07 2.94
C ILE A 47 -7.90 -0.94 3.47
N ALA A 48 -8.22 -2.23 3.42
CA ALA A 48 -7.27 -3.29 3.76
C ALA A 48 -6.06 -3.29 2.80
N ALA A 49 -6.28 -3.12 1.49
CA ALA A 49 -5.21 -3.04 0.49
C ALA A 49 -4.30 -1.81 0.69
N ALA A 50 -4.81 -0.74 1.27
CA ALA A 50 -4.02 0.42 1.68
C ALA A 50 -3.20 0.18 2.97
N SER A 51 -3.29 -1.02 3.57
CA SER A 51 -2.68 -1.39 4.86
C SER A 51 -3.22 -0.56 6.03
N ILE A 52 -4.49 -0.16 5.96
CA ILE A 52 -5.20 0.52 7.04
C ILE A 52 -5.93 -0.57 7.84
N GLU A 53 -5.22 -1.21 8.76
CA GLU A 53 -5.74 -2.30 9.58
C GLU A 53 -5.75 -1.92 11.07
N PRO A 54 -6.75 -2.39 11.85
CA PRO A 54 -6.81 -2.15 13.29
C PRO A 54 -5.53 -2.56 14.02
N ASP A 55 -4.94 -3.69 13.64
CA ASP A 55 -3.71 -4.23 14.22
C ASP A 55 -2.52 -3.27 13.98
N SER A 56 -2.42 -2.71 12.77
CA SER A 56 -1.40 -1.70 12.44
C SER A 56 -1.59 -0.42 13.24
N LEU A 57 -2.83 0.04 13.43
CA LEU A 57 -3.16 1.21 14.22
C LEU A 57 -2.83 1.00 15.71
N ALA A 58 -3.18 -0.16 16.27
CA ALA A 58 -2.93 -0.49 17.67
C ALA A 58 -1.43 -0.51 17.99
N VAL A 59 -0.62 -1.18 17.15
CA VAL A 59 0.85 -1.26 17.28
C VAL A 59 1.51 0.12 17.21
N CYS A 60 0.89 1.05 16.47
CA CYS A 60 1.37 2.44 16.37
C CYS A 60 0.87 3.35 17.50
N GLY A 61 0.18 2.80 18.51
CA GLY A 61 -0.34 3.56 19.66
C GLY A 61 -1.48 4.51 19.29
N VAL A 62 -2.26 4.17 18.27
CA VAL A 62 -3.48 4.93 17.92
C VAL A 62 -4.57 4.59 18.94
N SER A 63 -5.24 5.62 19.47
CA SER A 63 -6.37 5.43 20.40
C SER A 63 -7.63 4.95 19.67
N SER A 64 -8.59 4.38 20.40
CA SER A 64 -9.86 3.91 19.82
C SER A 64 -10.63 5.04 19.10
N ALA A 65 -10.67 6.24 19.68
CA ALA A 65 -11.32 7.39 19.05
C ALA A 65 -10.63 7.80 17.74
N GLN A 66 -9.29 7.80 17.70
CA GLN A 66 -8.54 8.04 16.47
C GLN A 66 -8.75 6.91 15.45
N ALA A 67 -8.85 5.65 15.88
CA ALA A 67 -9.07 4.52 14.99
C ALA A 67 -10.44 4.59 14.29
N ALA A 68 -11.50 5.00 15.02
CA ALA A 68 -12.80 5.28 14.42
C ALA A 68 -12.72 6.42 13.40
N ALA A 69 -12.04 7.52 13.75
CA ALA A 69 -11.86 8.66 12.85
C ALA A 69 -11.05 8.29 11.59
N VAL A 70 -10.01 7.47 11.71
CA VAL A 70 -9.22 6.95 10.57
C VAL A 70 -10.09 6.09 9.66
N ALA A 71 -10.90 5.19 10.23
CA ALA A 71 -11.80 4.34 9.45
C ALA A 71 -12.85 5.16 8.68
N SER A 72 -13.50 6.11 9.36
CA SER A 72 -14.50 7.00 8.76
C SER A 72 -13.90 7.88 7.65
N ALA A 73 -12.73 8.50 7.89
CA ALA A 73 -12.04 9.28 6.88
C ALA A 73 -11.58 8.44 5.66
N ALA A 74 -11.17 7.19 5.90
CA ALA A 74 -10.82 6.27 4.82
C ALA A 74 -12.06 5.89 3.99
N LEU A 75 -13.18 5.58 4.65
CA LEU A 75 -14.45 5.25 3.99
C LEU A 75 -14.97 6.44 3.17
N GLU A 76 -14.99 7.64 3.76
CA GLU A 76 -15.40 8.88 3.08
C GLU A 76 -14.53 9.12 1.84
N HIS A 77 -13.21 8.93 1.94
CA HIS A 77 -12.31 9.09 0.80
C HIS A 77 -12.63 8.09 -0.32
N VAL A 78 -12.87 6.82 0.00
CA VAL A 78 -13.24 5.79 -0.99
C VAL A 78 -14.57 6.14 -1.67
N GLN A 79 -15.58 6.56 -0.90
CA GLN A 79 -16.91 6.89 -1.41
C GLN A 79 -16.91 8.14 -2.30
N THR A 80 -16.11 9.16 -1.96
CA THR A 80 -16.12 10.46 -2.65
C THR A 80 -15.14 10.53 -3.81
N SER A 81 -13.98 9.87 -3.69
CA SER A 81 -12.83 10.15 -4.55
C SER A 81 -12.44 8.99 -5.47
N ASP A 82 -12.83 7.75 -5.16
CA ASP A 82 -12.08 6.60 -5.70
C ASP A 82 -12.91 5.46 -6.32
N SER A 83 -13.95 5.82 -7.08
CA SER A 83 -14.57 4.89 -8.07
C SER A 83 -13.55 4.31 -9.07
N THR A 84 -12.37 4.94 -9.15
CA THR A 84 -11.28 4.60 -10.06
C THR A 84 -10.30 3.54 -9.53
N LEU A 85 -10.21 3.27 -8.24
CA LEU A 85 -9.26 2.28 -7.72
C LEU A 85 -9.63 0.83 -8.05
N PRO A 86 -10.91 0.39 -7.94
CA PRO A 86 -11.31 -0.92 -8.47
C PRO A 86 -10.97 -1.07 -9.96
N ALA A 87 -11.20 -0.03 -10.77
CA ALA A 87 -10.82 -0.03 -12.18
C ALA A 87 -9.29 -0.13 -12.37
N ALA A 88 -8.51 0.56 -11.55
CA ALA A 88 -7.04 0.50 -11.58
C ALA A 88 -6.52 -0.89 -11.19
N TYR A 89 -7.14 -1.57 -10.22
CA TYR A 89 -6.83 -2.96 -9.86
C TYR A 89 -7.18 -3.93 -10.98
N ASN A 90 -8.36 -3.79 -11.60
CA ASN A 90 -8.74 -4.63 -12.73
C ASN A 90 -7.78 -4.48 -13.91
N ALA A 91 -7.35 -3.24 -14.20
CA ALA A 91 -6.33 -2.97 -15.21
C ALA A 91 -4.98 -3.61 -14.85
N LEU A 92 -4.57 -3.55 -13.57
CA LEU A 92 -3.35 -4.18 -13.09
C LEU A 92 -3.38 -5.72 -13.25
N VAL A 93 -4.47 -6.37 -12.84
CA VAL A 93 -4.65 -7.82 -12.98
C VAL A 93 -4.65 -8.23 -14.44
N SER A 94 -5.35 -7.48 -15.30
CA SER A 94 -5.36 -7.72 -16.75
C SER A 94 -3.94 -7.62 -17.35
N LEU A 95 -3.19 -6.56 -17.02
CA LEU A 95 -1.81 -6.37 -17.49
C LEU A 95 -0.88 -7.50 -17.03
N ARG A 96 -0.99 -7.98 -15.78
CA ARG A 96 -0.22 -9.13 -15.30
C ARG A 96 -0.52 -10.40 -16.10
N GLY A 97 -1.77 -10.62 -16.47
CA GLY A 97 -2.19 -11.71 -17.36
C GLY A 97 -1.56 -11.61 -18.75
N GLN A 98 -1.57 -10.40 -19.33
CA GLN A 98 -0.97 -10.11 -20.64
C GLN A 98 0.56 -10.30 -20.62
N VAL A 99 1.25 -9.79 -19.60
CA VAL A 99 2.71 -10.02 -19.43
C VAL A 99 3.01 -11.51 -19.35
N SER A 100 2.28 -12.26 -18.49
CA SER A 100 2.47 -13.70 -18.36
C SER A 100 2.24 -14.47 -19.68
N GLN A 101 1.28 -14.02 -20.49
CA GLN A 101 1.02 -14.58 -21.82
C GLN A 101 2.16 -14.25 -22.80
N ALA A 102 2.60 -12.99 -22.85
CA ALA A 102 3.69 -12.54 -23.70
C ALA A 102 5.01 -13.26 -23.36
N GLU A 103 5.31 -13.46 -22.07
CA GLU A 103 6.46 -14.24 -21.62
C GLU A 103 6.45 -15.70 -22.12
N ARG A 104 5.26 -16.33 -22.19
CA ARG A 104 5.12 -17.68 -22.75
C ARG A 104 5.30 -17.66 -24.27
N ALA A 105 4.74 -16.67 -24.96
CA ALA A 105 4.87 -16.52 -26.41
C ALA A 105 6.34 -16.32 -26.81
N VAL A 106 7.06 -15.42 -26.13
CA VAL A 106 8.51 -15.19 -26.33
C VAL A 106 9.30 -16.47 -26.10
N ARG A 107 9.06 -17.19 -25.00
CA ARG A 107 9.75 -18.48 -24.73
C ARG A 107 9.51 -19.55 -25.77
N SER A 108 8.33 -19.55 -26.41
CA SER A 108 7.99 -20.48 -27.49
C SER A 108 8.49 -20.02 -28.88
N GLY A 109 9.10 -18.84 -28.99
CA GLY A 109 9.51 -18.24 -30.27
C GLY A 109 8.36 -17.70 -31.12
N SER A 110 7.13 -17.67 -30.60
CA SER A 110 5.94 -17.18 -31.31
C SER A 110 5.59 -15.71 -30.98
N GLY A 111 6.31 -15.09 -30.05
CA GLY A 111 6.08 -13.70 -29.60
C GLY A 111 7.29 -12.79 -29.76
N SER A 112 7.05 -11.48 -29.71
CA SER A 112 8.09 -10.44 -29.79
C SER A 112 8.63 -10.05 -28.41
N ALA A 113 9.95 -9.88 -28.31
CA ALA A 113 10.59 -9.34 -27.11
C ALA A 113 10.24 -7.86 -26.87
N ASP A 114 9.95 -7.12 -27.94
CA ASP A 114 9.56 -5.70 -27.86
C ASP A 114 8.16 -5.56 -27.22
N ASP A 115 7.22 -6.42 -27.61
CA ASP A 115 5.86 -6.45 -27.03
C ASP A 115 5.91 -6.77 -25.53
N LEU A 116 6.74 -7.74 -25.13
CA LEU A 116 6.94 -8.07 -23.72
C LEU A 116 7.51 -6.88 -22.94
N THR A 117 8.52 -6.21 -23.48
CA THR A 117 9.14 -5.03 -22.86
C THR A 117 8.15 -3.88 -22.71
N GLN A 118 7.30 -3.66 -23.72
CA GLN A 118 6.24 -2.65 -23.68
C GLN A 118 5.20 -2.97 -22.58
N LEU A 119 4.73 -4.22 -22.52
CA LEU A 119 3.78 -4.66 -21.49
C LEU A 119 4.37 -4.57 -20.08
N GLN A 120 5.64 -4.92 -19.88
CA GLN A 120 6.33 -4.77 -18.60
C GLN A 120 6.44 -3.29 -18.18
N THR A 121 6.70 -2.39 -19.13
CA THR A 121 6.71 -0.95 -18.88
C THR A 121 5.33 -0.44 -18.46
N GLN A 122 4.26 -0.88 -19.15
CA GLN A 122 2.88 -0.55 -18.80
C GLN A 122 2.49 -1.11 -17.43
N LEU A 123 2.90 -2.34 -17.12
CA LEU A 123 2.67 -2.95 -15.82
C LEU A 123 3.31 -2.13 -14.70
N ALA A 124 4.59 -1.75 -14.83
CA ALA A 124 5.28 -0.92 -13.84
C ALA A 124 4.61 0.45 -13.65
N ALA A 125 4.18 1.10 -14.74
CA ALA A 125 3.44 2.35 -14.67
C ALA A 125 2.09 2.20 -13.96
N GLN A 126 1.38 1.10 -14.21
CA GLN A 126 0.11 0.82 -13.55
C GLN A 126 0.30 0.49 -12.07
N GLU A 127 1.34 -0.24 -11.69
CA GLU A 127 1.70 -0.50 -10.29
C GLU A 127 2.01 0.80 -9.53
N ALA A 128 2.75 1.73 -10.15
CA ALA A 128 3.00 3.05 -9.59
C ALA A 128 1.72 3.88 -9.44
N SER A 129 0.80 3.80 -10.40
CA SER A 129 -0.51 4.45 -10.36
C SER A 129 -1.37 3.94 -9.19
N VAL A 130 -1.47 2.62 -9.03
CA VAL A 130 -2.17 2.00 -7.87
C VAL A 130 -1.50 2.41 -6.56
N GLY A 131 -0.16 2.36 -6.49
CA GLY A 131 0.60 2.78 -5.31
C GLY A 131 0.34 4.23 -4.91
N THR A 132 0.22 5.13 -5.89
CA THR A 132 -0.10 6.55 -5.66
C THR A 132 -1.49 6.74 -5.09
N ARG A 133 -2.49 6.02 -5.62
CA ARG A 133 -3.88 6.08 -5.12
C ARG A 133 -4.01 5.55 -3.70
N LEU A 134 -3.38 4.42 -3.41
CA LEU A 134 -3.33 3.88 -2.04
C LEU A 134 -2.61 4.85 -1.08
N GLN A 135 -1.61 5.59 -1.56
CA GLN A 135 -0.96 6.62 -0.76
C GLN A 135 -1.89 7.80 -0.48
N GLN A 136 -2.64 8.28 -1.48
CA GLN A 136 -3.63 9.34 -1.29
C GLN A 136 -4.71 8.95 -0.28
N LEU A 137 -5.22 7.71 -0.36
CA LEU A 137 -6.15 7.17 0.63
C LEU A 137 -5.54 7.16 2.04
N ARG A 138 -4.28 6.72 2.19
CA ARG A 138 -3.59 6.78 3.49
C ARG A 138 -3.41 8.20 3.99
N ASP A 139 -3.01 9.13 3.14
CA ASP A 139 -2.78 10.52 3.52
C ASP A 139 -4.08 11.18 4.02
N ALA A 140 -5.21 10.89 3.35
CA ALA A 140 -6.53 11.31 3.80
C ALA A 140 -6.93 10.65 5.12
N ALA A 141 -6.85 9.31 5.20
CA ALA A 141 -7.23 8.55 6.39
C ALA A 141 -6.40 8.93 7.63
N PHE A 142 -5.11 9.21 7.44
CA PHE A 142 -4.18 9.52 8.53
C PHE A 142 -4.08 11.01 8.84
N ALA A 143 -4.84 11.88 8.19
CA ALA A 143 -4.70 13.34 8.35
C ALA A 143 -4.65 13.79 9.82
N GLY A 144 -5.53 13.23 10.66
CA GLY A 144 -5.64 13.53 12.10
C GLY A 144 -4.64 12.83 13.03
N LEU A 145 -3.73 11.99 12.52
CA LEU A 145 -2.71 11.31 13.32
C LEU A 145 -1.48 12.19 13.55
N SER A 146 -0.77 11.95 14.65
CA SER A 146 0.50 12.64 14.96
C SER A 146 1.60 12.23 13.96
N SER A 147 2.65 13.06 13.86
CA SER A 147 3.80 12.76 13.00
C SER A 147 4.47 11.43 13.39
N ASP A 148 4.58 11.15 14.69
CA ASP A 148 5.20 9.90 15.18
C ASP A 148 4.35 8.68 14.84
N GLN A 149 3.01 8.78 14.95
CA GLN A 149 2.08 7.72 14.55
C GLN A 149 2.19 7.43 13.04
N LYS A 150 2.25 8.47 12.21
CA LYS A 150 2.44 8.34 10.75
C LYS A 150 3.78 7.67 10.41
N THR A 151 4.86 8.07 11.08
CA THR A 151 6.18 7.46 10.89
C THR A 151 6.17 5.96 11.24
N ARG A 152 5.56 5.58 12.38
CA ARG A 152 5.44 4.18 12.78
C ARG A 152 4.59 3.36 11.80
N LEU A 153 3.47 3.90 11.33
CA LEU A 153 2.63 3.24 10.32
C LEU A 153 3.38 3.03 9.01
N ASN A 154 4.18 4.01 8.58
CA ASN A 154 5.01 3.87 7.39
C ASN A 154 6.12 2.82 7.58
N ALA A 155 6.78 2.80 8.74
CA ALA A 155 7.79 1.79 9.07
C ALA A 155 7.19 0.36 9.08
N LEU A 156 5.98 0.22 9.63
CA LEU A 156 5.24 -1.04 9.64
C LEU A 156 4.93 -1.52 8.22
N ARG A 157 4.48 -0.61 7.34
CA ARG A 157 4.21 -0.92 5.93
C ARG A 157 5.46 -1.39 5.19
N LEU A 158 6.58 -0.68 5.36
CA LEU A 158 7.85 -1.01 4.70
C LEU A 158 8.45 -2.34 5.18
N SER A 159 8.17 -2.74 6.43
CA SER A 159 8.65 -4.00 6.99
C SER A 159 7.68 -5.18 6.79
N SER A 160 6.48 -4.95 6.27
CA SER A 160 5.48 -6.00 6.00
C SER A 160 6.02 -7.16 5.15
N PRO A 161 6.78 -6.93 4.05
CA PRO A 161 7.33 -8.01 3.23
C PRO A 161 8.31 -8.93 3.96
N LEU A 162 8.87 -8.49 5.09
CA LEU A 162 9.83 -9.28 5.86
C LEU A 162 9.15 -10.39 6.69
N GLY A 163 7.82 -10.34 6.87
CA GLY A 163 7.08 -11.37 7.61
C GLY A 163 7.41 -11.43 9.11
N LEU A 164 7.92 -10.32 9.68
CA LEU A 164 8.11 -10.18 11.12
C LEU A 164 6.75 -10.10 11.85
N GLY A 165 6.72 -10.42 13.14
CA GLY A 165 5.57 -10.14 13.99
C GLY A 165 5.31 -8.63 14.12
N TYR A 166 4.05 -8.25 14.34
CA TYR A 166 3.62 -6.85 14.43
C TYR A 166 4.49 -5.96 15.34
N PRO A 167 4.86 -6.37 16.56
CA PRO A 167 5.69 -5.54 17.46
C PRO A 167 7.06 -5.20 16.88
N TYR A 168 7.69 -6.15 16.18
CA TYR A 168 9.02 -5.98 15.59
C TYR A 168 9.02 -5.16 14.29
N ARG A 169 7.85 -4.98 13.66
CA ARG A 169 7.73 -4.23 12.40
C ARG A 169 7.96 -2.73 12.58
N VAL A 170 7.54 -2.18 13.72
CA VAL A 170 7.74 -0.76 14.05
C VAL A 170 9.14 -0.44 14.55
N MET A 171 9.98 -1.47 14.74
CA MET A 171 11.35 -1.28 15.18
C MET A 171 12.12 -0.40 14.19
N ASP A 172 12.74 0.66 14.72
CA ASP A 172 13.67 1.48 13.93
C ASP A 172 15.05 0.81 13.88
N SER A 173 15.25 0.00 12.84
CA SER A 173 16.47 -0.76 12.63
C SER A 173 16.74 -0.92 11.15
N THR A 174 17.97 -1.31 10.82
CA THR A 174 18.33 -1.59 9.42
C THR A 174 17.60 -2.83 8.91
N GLU A 175 17.47 -2.95 7.59
CA GLU A 175 16.91 -4.15 6.98
C GLU A 175 17.71 -5.42 7.35
N SER A 176 19.03 -5.31 7.45
CA SER A 176 19.92 -6.40 7.89
C SER A 176 19.58 -6.87 9.30
N ASP A 177 19.31 -5.95 10.23
CA ASP A 177 18.91 -6.29 11.60
C ASP A 177 17.54 -7.00 11.61
N LYS A 178 16.60 -6.52 10.79
CA LYS A 178 15.27 -7.13 10.65
C LYS A 178 15.33 -8.54 10.06
N VAL A 179 16.20 -8.76 9.07
CA VAL A 179 16.44 -10.10 8.49
C VAL A 179 17.08 -11.04 9.52
N THR A 180 18.04 -10.54 10.31
CA THR A 180 18.68 -11.30 11.40
C THR A 180 17.66 -11.71 12.45
N LEU A 181 16.81 -10.77 12.89
CA LEU A 181 15.72 -11.03 13.83
C LEU A 181 14.73 -12.06 13.28
N ARG A 182 14.37 -11.97 11.99
CA ARG A 182 13.51 -12.96 11.32
C ARG A 182 14.13 -14.36 11.37
N GLY A 183 15.43 -14.45 11.14
CA GLY A 183 16.19 -15.70 11.24
C GLY A 183 16.15 -16.28 12.67
N ALA A 184 16.38 -15.44 13.67
CA ALA A 184 16.30 -15.83 15.09
C ALA A 184 14.90 -16.33 15.47
N LEU A 185 13.84 -15.61 15.06
CA LEU A 185 12.44 -16.03 15.28
C LEU A 185 12.09 -17.34 14.55
N ALA A 186 12.70 -17.60 13.38
CA ALA A 186 12.53 -18.87 12.66
C ALA A 186 13.25 -20.02 13.36
N ASN A 187 14.45 -19.78 13.92
CA ASN A 187 15.19 -20.75 14.71
C ASN A 187 14.37 -21.20 15.93
N VAL A 188 13.86 -20.24 16.73
CA VAL A 188 13.02 -20.55 17.90
C VAL A 188 11.82 -21.40 17.51
N ARG A 189 11.05 -20.99 16.50
CA ARG A 189 9.88 -21.77 16.02
C ARG A 189 10.24 -23.19 15.58
N THR A 190 11.38 -23.36 14.91
CA THR A 190 11.85 -24.67 14.43
C THR A 190 12.29 -25.55 15.59
N CYS A 191 13.03 -24.99 16.55
CA CYS A 191 13.49 -25.68 17.73
C CYS A 191 12.33 -26.11 18.63
N ASP A 192 11.34 -25.24 18.83
CA ASP A 192 10.11 -25.54 19.57
C ASP A 192 9.35 -26.70 18.92
N TYR A 193 9.17 -26.66 17.60
CA TYR A 193 8.53 -27.75 16.85
C TYR A 193 9.31 -29.08 16.97
N ALA A 194 10.64 -29.01 16.97
CA ALA A 194 11.51 -30.18 17.10
C ALA A 194 11.74 -30.65 18.56
N GLY A 195 11.24 -29.92 19.57
CA GLY A 195 11.50 -30.20 20.99
C GLY A 195 12.97 -30.03 21.39
N THR A 196 13.69 -29.11 20.74
CA THR A 196 15.12 -28.82 20.99
C THR A 196 15.30 -27.42 21.53
N SER A 197 16.44 -27.15 22.18
CA SER A 197 16.75 -25.80 22.65
C SER A 197 17.14 -24.87 21.49
N PRO A 198 16.58 -23.65 21.41
CA PRO A 198 17.03 -22.65 20.44
C PRO A 198 18.49 -22.24 20.64
N ASP A 199 19.11 -21.75 19.56
CA ASP A 199 20.47 -21.23 19.59
C ASP A 199 20.58 -20.00 20.51
N GLY A 200 21.62 -19.95 21.36
CA GLY A 200 21.78 -18.88 22.34
C GLY A 200 22.00 -17.48 21.73
N ALA A 201 22.63 -17.37 20.56
CA ALA A 201 22.77 -16.10 19.86
C ALA A 201 21.42 -15.65 19.24
N CYS A 202 20.60 -16.60 18.77
CA CYS A 202 19.24 -16.31 18.33
C CYS A 202 18.38 -15.81 19.51
N GLN A 203 18.47 -16.45 20.68
CA GLN A 203 17.78 -15.99 21.89
C GLN A 203 18.23 -14.59 22.31
N SER A 204 19.53 -14.32 22.30
CA SER A 204 20.09 -12.99 22.60
C SER A 204 19.60 -11.91 21.63
N THR A 205 19.48 -12.24 20.35
CA THR A 205 18.95 -11.34 19.31
C THR A 205 17.49 -10.96 19.60
N ILE A 206 16.65 -11.94 19.94
CA ILE A 206 15.24 -11.70 20.27
C ILE A 206 15.12 -10.89 21.56
N ALA A 207 15.84 -11.27 22.61
CA ALA A 207 15.84 -10.54 23.88
C ALA A 207 16.28 -9.07 23.71
N SER A 208 17.26 -8.82 22.84
CA SER A 208 17.70 -7.46 22.51
C SER A 208 16.63 -6.66 21.77
N ALA A 209 15.84 -7.30 20.89
CA ALA A 209 14.72 -6.67 20.21
C ALA A 209 13.56 -6.39 21.18
N ASP A 210 13.21 -7.35 22.03
CA ASP A 210 12.15 -7.23 23.04
C ASP A 210 12.45 -6.13 24.06
N ALA A 211 13.74 -5.90 24.38
CA ALA A 211 14.16 -4.84 25.28
C ALA A 211 14.00 -3.42 24.71
N ARG A 212 13.65 -3.26 23.43
CA ARG A 212 13.51 -1.95 22.81
C ARG A 212 12.19 -1.28 23.18
N ALA A 213 12.25 0.02 23.40
CA ALA A 213 11.09 0.83 23.79
C ALA A 213 10.01 0.87 22.69
N ASP A 214 10.39 0.84 21.40
CA ASP A 214 9.45 0.81 20.28
C ASP A 214 8.63 -0.47 20.24
N VAL A 215 9.26 -1.63 20.48
CA VAL A 215 8.61 -2.95 20.61
C VAL A 215 7.70 -3.00 21.83
N SER A 216 8.19 -2.57 23.00
CA SER A 216 7.38 -2.54 24.22
C SER A 216 6.12 -1.65 24.09
N LEU A 217 6.24 -0.49 23.46
CA LEU A 217 5.11 0.39 23.17
C LEU A 217 4.11 -0.26 22.21
N ALA A 218 4.60 -0.96 21.18
CA ALA A 218 3.75 -1.70 20.27
C ALA A 218 2.98 -2.83 20.95
N ASP A 219 3.63 -3.59 21.83
CA ASP A 219 3.00 -4.65 22.61
C ASP A 219 1.92 -4.08 23.53
N ALA A 220 2.19 -2.96 24.22
CA ALA A 220 1.19 -2.27 25.02
C ALA A 220 -0.02 -1.80 24.19
N GLY A 221 0.23 -1.35 22.95
CA GLY A 221 -0.82 -1.01 21.99
C GLY A 221 -1.68 -2.22 21.61
N LEU A 222 -1.05 -3.36 21.35
CA LEU A 222 -1.73 -4.61 21.02
C LEU A 222 -2.60 -5.15 22.16
N GLN A 223 -2.29 -4.87 23.42
CA GLN A 223 -3.17 -5.23 24.55
C GLN A 223 -4.54 -4.56 24.45
N ASN A 224 -4.65 -3.43 23.76
CA ASN A 224 -5.90 -2.70 23.54
C ASN A 224 -6.58 -3.02 22.19
N ILE A 225 -6.10 -4.03 21.44
CA ILE A 225 -6.57 -4.31 20.07
C ILE A 225 -8.08 -4.52 19.95
N GLY A 226 -8.73 -5.11 20.96
CA GLY A 226 -10.18 -5.33 20.94
C GLY A 226 -10.99 -4.03 20.88
N ALA A 227 -10.56 -3.01 21.63
CA ALA A 227 -11.19 -1.69 21.61
C ALA A 227 -10.94 -0.97 20.28
N ILE A 228 -9.73 -1.09 19.73
CA ILE A 228 -9.37 -0.52 18.43
C ILE A 228 -10.21 -1.15 17.31
N ARG A 229 -10.31 -2.48 17.27
CA ARG A 229 -11.13 -3.19 16.26
C ARG A 229 -12.60 -2.80 16.31
N THR A 230 -13.17 -2.67 17.51
CA THR A 230 -14.56 -2.25 17.70
C THR A 230 -14.79 -0.82 17.20
N ALA A 231 -13.90 0.11 17.57
CA ALA A 231 -14.01 1.50 17.16
C ALA A 231 -13.78 1.68 15.66
N PHE A 232 -12.80 0.96 15.09
CA PHE A 232 -12.55 0.93 13.65
C PHE A 232 -13.77 0.41 12.88
N ALA A 233 -14.38 -0.70 13.33
CA ALA A 233 -15.58 -1.23 12.69
C ALA A 233 -16.77 -0.26 12.78
N SER A 234 -16.91 0.48 13.88
CA SER A 234 -17.95 1.49 14.03
C SER A 234 -17.77 2.66 13.05
N GLY A 235 -16.52 3.13 12.89
CA GLY A 235 -16.20 4.17 11.90
C GLY A 235 -16.37 3.71 10.44
N MET A 236 -16.54 2.41 10.18
CA MET A 236 -16.83 1.86 8.85
C MET A 236 -18.33 1.79 8.54
N THR A 237 -19.22 2.17 9.48
CA THR A 237 -20.68 2.08 9.32
C THR A 237 -21.41 3.41 9.43
N ASP A 238 -20.71 4.47 9.84
CA ASP A 238 -21.23 5.83 9.97
C ASP A 238 -21.14 6.58 8.63
#